data_AF-A0A7I8I9L8-F1
#
_entry.id   AF-A0A7I8I9L8-F1
#
_cell.length_a   1.000
_cell.length_b   1.000
_cell.length_c   1.000
_cell.angle_alpha   90.00
_cell.angle_beta   90.00
_cell.angle_gamma   90.00
#
_symmetry.space_group_name_H-M   'P 1'
#
loop_
_entity.id
_entity.type
_entity.pdbx_description
1 polymer ?
#
loop_
_entity_poly.entity_id
_entity_poly.type
_entity_poly.pdbx_seq_one_letter_code
_entity_poly.pdbx_strand_id
1 'polypeptide(L)'
;MLEQEGEERVQELELQRMLEQEGEERVQELELQRMLEQEGEERVQELELQRMLEQEGEERVQQLELRRALEEEERVQELPPDTFFCSICMEDKLRSEGFIGKSGCDHIFCKDCIAGHVEAKVEENNFPIRCPDPECQIGQLDPDDCRGFIPRPFYCPFSDCSALLTNEGDEEGGPLTESQCLHCERTCCAQCRVPWHAGLTCEEYRKAVADEREENAVAKLMELALRSRWQKCPMCGMLVERIDGCLFIRCRCNHCFCYRCASTMDETHFCQKCRHTWDREN
;
A
#
# COMPACT_ATOMS: atom_id res chain seq x y z
N MET A 1 -109.34 -6.10 -47.93
CA MET A 1 -109.20 -6.59 -46.53
C MET A 1 -108.33 -7.83 -46.48
N LEU A 2 -108.72 -8.96 -47.10
CA LEU A 2 -107.92 -10.20 -47.05
C LEU A 2 -106.52 -10.11 -47.69
N GLU A 3 -106.32 -9.27 -48.71
CA GLU A 3 -104.99 -9.06 -49.33
C GLU A 3 -104.05 -8.20 -48.46
N GLN A 4 -104.59 -7.22 -47.74
CA GLN A 4 -103.82 -6.34 -46.83
C GLN A 4 -103.39 -7.10 -45.56
N GLU A 5 -104.26 -7.95 -45.01
CA GLU A 5 -103.92 -8.83 -43.89
C GLU A 5 -102.89 -9.92 -44.29
N GLY A 6 -102.83 -10.29 -45.57
CA GLY A 6 -101.82 -11.20 -46.10
C GLY A 6 -100.44 -10.55 -46.21
N GLU A 7 -100.38 -9.29 -46.66
CA GLU A 7 -99.15 -8.51 -46.77
C GLU A 7 -98.56 -8.16 -45.39
N GLU A 8 -99.39 -7.76 -44.41
CA GLU A 8 -98.94 -7.48 -43.04
C GLU A 8 -98.34 -8.73 -42.37
N ARG A 9 -98.94 -9.92 -42.58
CA ARG A 9 -98.41 -11.17 -42.05
C ARG A 9 -97.09 -11.60 -42.70
N VAL A 10 -96.88 -11.27 -43.98
CA VAL A 10 -95.60 -11.53 -44.65
C VAL A 10 -94.52 -10.61 -44.08
N GLN A 11 -94.83 -9.32 -43.88
CA GLN A 11 -93.90 -8.36 -43.26
C GLN A 11 -93.55 -8.74 -41.82
N GLU A 12 -94.51 -9.23 -41.04
CA GLU A 12 -94.28 -9.70 -39.66
C GLU A 12 -93.36 -10.94 -39.63
N LEU A 13 -93.56 -11.90 -40.54
CA LEU A 13 -92.70 -13.09 -40.67
C LEU A 13 -91.29 -12.73 -41.17
N GLU A 14 -91.16 -11.74 -42.05
CA GLU A 14 -89.86 -11.23 -42.50
C GLU A 14 -89.10 -10.54 -41.36
N LEU A 15 -89.79 -9.70 -40.57
CA LEU A 15 -89.21 -9.07 -39.38
C LEU A 15 -88.76 -10.11 -38.34
N GLN A 16 -89.57 -11.14 -38.09
CA GLN A 16 -89.21 -12.21 -37.17
C GLN A 16 -87.95 -12.97 -37.62
N ARG A 17 -87.82 -13.27 -38.92
CA ARG A 17 -86.62 -13.91 -39.48
C ARG A 17 -85.37 -13.04 -39.37
N MET A 18 -85.49 -11.72 -39.57
CA MET A 18 -84.37 -10.80 -39.39
C MET A 18 -83.90 -10.75 -37.93
N LEU A 19 -84.84 -10.71 -36.97
CA LEU A 19 -84.50 -10.74 -35.54
C LEU A 19 -83.86 -12.06 -35.11
N GLU A 20 -84.31 -13.19 -35.68
CA GLU A 20 -83.68 -14.50 -35.48
C GLU A 20 -82.25 -14.53 -36.04
N GLN A 21 -82.03 -14.00 -37.24
CA GLN A 21 -80.69 -13.87 -37.85
C GLN A 21 -79.76 -12.95 -37.06
N GLU A 22 -80.23 -11.76 -36.64
CA GLU A 22 -79.46 -10.87 -35.77
C GLU A 22 -79.14 -11.52 -34.42
N GLY A 23 -80.05 -12.35 -33.90
CA GLY A 23 -79.83 -13.16 -32.71
C GLY A 23 -78.72 -14.20 -32.89
N GLU A 24 -78.72 -14.91 -34.03
CA GLU A 24 -77.69 -15.88 -34.39
C GLU A 24 -76.32 -15.22 -34.61
N GLU A 25 -76.27 -14.08 -35.31
CA GLU A 25 -75.05 -13.31 -35.53
C GLU A 25 -74.44 -12.83 -34.20
N ARG A 26 -75.27 -12.35 -33.26
CA ARG A 26 -74.81 -11.94 -31.93
C ARG A 26 -74.29 -13.10 -31.09
N VAL A 27 -74.87 -14.29 -31.22
CA VAL A 27 -74.36 -15.49 -30.55
C VAL A 27 -73.00 -15.87 -31.11
N GLN A 28 -72.84 -15.86 -32.44
CA GLN A 28 -71.57 -16.13 -33.10
C GLN A 28 -70.48 -15.11 -32.72
N GLU A 29 -70.83 -13.83 -32.62
CA GLU A 29 -69.92 -12.77 -32.18
C GLU A 29 -69.44 -12.97 -30.74
N LEU A 30 -70.36 -13.32 -29.82
CA LEU A 30 -70.02 -13.61 -28.42
C LEU A 30 -69.17 -14.88 -28.28
N GLU A 31 -69.42 -15.90 -29.09
CA GLU A 31 -68.59 -17.12 -29.13
C GLU A 31 -67.18 -16.80 -29.64
N LEU A 32 -67.06 -16.00 -30.69
CA LEU A 32 -65.76 -15.53 -31.19
C LEU A 32 -65.00 -14.73 -30.14
N GLN A 33 -65.68 -13.82 -29.42
CA GLN A 33 -65.05 -13.04 -28.35
C GLN A 33 -64.52 -13.94 -27.22
N ARG A 34 -65.28 -14.95 -26.79
CA ARG A 34 -64.83 -15.90 -25.76
C ARG A 34 -63.62 -16.72 -26.20
N MET A 35 -63.57 -17.14 -27.47
CA MET A 35 -62.40 -17.85 -28.01
C MET A 35 -61.15 -16.97 -27.99
N LEU A 36 -61.27 -15.70 -28.39
CA LEU A 36 -60.16 -14.75 -28.37
C LEU A 36 -59.68 -14.44 -26.94
N GLU A 37 -60.61 -14.37 -25.97
CA GLU A 37 -60.28 -14.21 -24.55
C GLU A 37 -59.50 -15.43 -24.02
N GLN A 38 -59.93 -16.65 -24.35
CA GLN A 38 -59.24 -17.90 -23.98
C GLN A 38 -57.84 -17.99 -24.62
N GLU A 39 -57.71 -17.70 -25.91
CA GLU A 39 -56.39 -17.64 -26.57
C GLU A 39 -55.48 -16.58 -25.93
N GLY A 40 -56.06 -15.46 -25.47
CA GLY A 40 -55.36 -14.44 -24.70
C GLY A 40 -54.82 -14.98 -23.38
N GLU A 41 -55.63 -15.72 -22.62
CA GLU A 41 -55.24 -16.35 -21.35
C GLU A 41 -54.17 -17.43 -21.53
N GLU A 42 -54.32 -18.29 -22.54
CA GLU A 42 -53.33 -19.34 -22.87
C GLU A 42 -51.97 -18.72 -23.23
N ARG A 43 -51.95 -17.64 -24.02
CA ARG A 43 -50.71 -16.93 -24.36
C ARG A 43 -50.06 -16.26 -23.16
N VAL A 44 -50.84 -15.75 -22.21
CA VAL A 44 -50.28 -15.20 -20.96
C VAL A 44 -49.62 -16.30 -20.14
N GLN A 45 -50.26 -17.47 -20.01
CA GLN A 45 -49.69 -18.61 -19.30
C GLN A 45 -48.41 -19.13 -19.96
N GLU A 46 -48.36 -19.19 -21.30
CA GLU A 46 -47.16 -19.59 -22.05
C GLU A 46 -46.00 -18.62 -21.80
N LEU A 47 -46.26 -17.31 -21.83
CA LEU A 47 -45.24 -16.29 -21.56
C LEU A 47 -44.74 -16.33 -20.11
N GLU A 48 -45.63 -16.60 -19.14
CA GLU A 48 -45.25 -16.78 -17.74
C GLU A 48 -44.37 -18.01 -17.56
N LEU A 49 -44.71 -19.14 -18.20
CA LEU A 49 -43.89 -20.34 -18.18
C LEU A 49 -42.51 -20.11 -18.80
N GLN A 50 -42.44 -19.39 -19.92
CA GLN A 50 -41.17 -19.05 -20.55
C GLN A 50 -40.29 -18.20 -19.62
N ARG A 51 -40.86 -17.19 -18.94
CA ARG A 51 -40.13 -16.36 -17.98
C ARG A 51 -39.59 -17.16 -16.79
N MET A 52 -40.37 -18.11 -16.28
CA MET A 52 -39.91 -19.00 -15.19
C MET A 52 -38.71 -19.85 -15.64
N LEU A 53 -38.76 -20.42 -16.84
CA LEU A 53 -37.65 -21.21 -17.38
C LEU A 53 -36.39 -20.36 -17.64
N GLU A 54 -36.56 -19.11 -18.09
CA GLU A 54 -35.45 -18.16 -18.26
C GLU A 54 -34.80 -17.82 -16.91
N GLN A 55 -35.60 -17.56 -15.86
CA GLN A 55 -35.11 -17.31 -14.50
C GLN A 55 -34.36 -18.52 -13.93
N GLU A 56 -34.91 -19.74 -14.07
CA GLU A 56 -34.22 -20.96 -13.67
C GLU A 56 -32.89 -21.14 -14.42
N GLY A 57 -32.85 -20.75 -15.70
CA GLY A 57 -31.63 -20.71 -16.50
C GLY A 57 -30.58 -19.75 -15.92
N GLU A 58 -30.98 -18.53 -15.58
CA GLU A 58 -30.11 -17.50 -14.99
C GLU A 58 -29.57 -17.92 -13.61
N GLU A 59 -30.42 -18.45 -12.74
CA GLU A 59 -30.01 -18.95 -11.42
C GLU A 59 -28.98 -20.08 -11.53
N ARG A 60 -29.17 -20.99 -12.50
CA ARG A 60 -28.20 -22.07 -12.76
C ARG A 60 -26.86 -21.54 -13.25
N VAL A 61 -26.85 -20.51 -14.10
CA VAL A 61 -25.61 -19.85 -14.54
C VAL A 61 -24.89 -19.23 -13.35
N GLN A 62 -25.60 -18.48 -12.51
CA GLN A 62 -25.04 -17.85 -11.30
C GLN A 62 -24.45 -18.88 -10.33
N GLN A 63 -25.13 -20.02 -10.11
CA GLN A 63 -24.60 -21.10 -9.28
C GLN A 63 -23.33 -21.73 -9.85
N LEU A 64 -23.25 -21.91 -11.17
CA LEU A 64 -22.05 -22.44 -11.83
C LEU A 64 -20.88 -21.46 -11.74
N GLU A 65 -21.13 -20.16 -11.91
CA GLU A 65 -20.11 -19.11 -11.76
C GLU A 65 -19.59 -19.03 -10.32
N LEU A 66 -20.48 -19.06 -9.33
CA LEU A 66 -20.08 -19.08 -7.92
C LEU A 66 -19.25 -20.32 -7.58
N ARG A 67 -19.66 -21.50 -8.06
CA ARG A 67 -18.87 -22.73 -7.86
C ARG A 67 -17.47 -22.59 -8.47
N ARG A 68 -17.35 -22.06 -9.69
CA ARG A 68 -16.03 -21.84 -10.33
C ARG A 68 -15.16 -20.86 -9.56
N ALA A 69 -15.74 -19.78 -9.03
CA ALA A 69 -15.01 -18.81 -8.22
C ALA A 69 -14.48 -19.44 -6.92
N LEU A 70 -15.30 -20.26 -6.24
CA LEU A 70 -14.89 -20.99 -5.04
C LEU A 70 -13.80 -22.03 -5.34
N GLU A 71 -13.92 -22.77 -6.45
CA GLU A 71 -12.87 -23.71 -6.90
C GLU A 71 -11.56 -22.99 -7.24
N GLU A 72 -11.61 -21.76 -7.76
CA GLU A 72 -10.42 -20.94 -8.05
C GLU A 72 -9.77 -20.40 -6.76
N GLU A 73 -10.56 -19.94 -5.80
CA GLU A 73 -10.05 -19.53 -4.47
C GLU A 73 -9.35 -20.68 -3.73
N GLU A 74 -9.94 -21.89 -3.75
CA GLU A 74 -9.34 -23.08 -3.14
C GLU A 74 -8.00 -23.45 -3.83
N ARG A 75 -7.94 -23.37 -5.16
CA ARG A 75 -6.69 -23.60 -5.92
C ARG A 75 -5.59 -22.58 -5.63
N VAL A 76 -5.93 -21.33 -5.33
CA VAL A 76 -4.93 -20.31 -4.95
C VAL A 76 -4.38 -20.58 -3.55
N GLN A 77 -5.17 -21.13 -2.65
CA GLN A 77 -4.74 -21.50 -1.30
C GLN A 77 -3.83 -22.74 -1.27
N GLU A 78 -3.93 -23.64 -2.27
CA GLU A 78 -3.07 -24.82 -2.39
C GLU A 78 -1.71 -24.58 -3.07
N LEU A 79 -1.50 -23.41 -3.69
CA LEU A 79 -0.18 -23.08 -4.24
C LEU A 79 0.80 -22.94 -3.07
N PRO A 80 1.91 -23.71 -3.05
CA PRO A 80 2.89 -23.56 -2.01
C PRO A 80 3.38 -22.11 -2.00
N PRO A 81 3.49 -21.47 -0.81
CA PRO A 81 3.95 -20.11 -0.72
C PRO A 81 5.32 -20.00 -1.39
N ASP A 82 5.56 -18.94 -2.15
CA ASP A 82 6.85 -18.69 -2.80
C ASP A 82 7.91 -18.46 -1.71
N THR A 83 8.59 -19.53 -1.32
CA THR A 83 9.55 -19.57 -0.22
C THR A 83 10.97 -19.85 -0.70
N PHE A 84 11.95 -19.55 0.15
CA PHE A 84 13.35 -19.94 -0.01
C PHE A 84 13.94 -20.34 1.34
N PHE A 85 14.96 -21.18 1.31
CA PHE A 85 15.68 -21.59 2.52
C PHE A 85 16.85 -20.63 2.82
N CYS A 86 16.83 -20.01 4.00
CA CYS A 86 17.92 -19.13 4.45
C CYS A 86 19.01 -19.95 5.16
N SER A 87 20.23 -20.02 4.60
CA SER A 87 21.32 -20.83 5.17
C SER A 87 21.99 -20.24 6.43
N ILE A 88 21.67 -19.00 6.80
CA ILE A 88 22.20 -18.37 8.03
C ILE A 88 21.35 -18.74 9.25
N CYS A 89 20.02 -18.60 9.18
CA CYS A 89 19.12 -18.98 10.27
C CYS A 89 18.58 -20.41 10.18
N MET A 90 18.80 -21.09 9.04
CA MET A 90 18.33 -22.46 8.77
C MET A 90 16.80 -22.61 8.75
N GLU A 91 16.09 -21.59 8.29
CA GLU A 91 14.63 -21.55 8.22
C GLU A 91 14.14 -21.27 6.80
N ASP A 92 12.95 -21.79 6.47
CA ASP A 92 12.20 -21.41 5.28
C ASP A 92 11.57 -20.02 5.48
N LYS A 93 11.77 -19.14 4.50
CA LYS A 93 11.33 -17.74 4.52
C LYS A 93 10.55 -17.42 3.27
N LEU A 94 9.65 -16.44 3.34
CA LEU A 94 8.93 -15.99 2.16
C LEU A 94 9.90 -15.26 1.21
N ARG A 95 9.74 -15.40 -0.10
CA ARG A 95 10.59 -14.70 -1.08
C ARG A 95 10.56 -13.17 -0.90
N SER A 96 9.46 -12.63 -0.39
CA SER A 96 9.31 -11.21 -0.02
C SER A 96 10.23 -10.77 1.13
N GLU A 97 10.65 -11.69 1.99
CA GLU A 97 11.58 -11.47 3.12
C GLU A 97 13.04 -11.68 2.70
N GLY A 98 13.27 -12.19 1.49
CA GLY A 98 14.59 -12.39 0.93
C GLY A 98 15.26 -11.09 0.52
N PHE A 99 16.59 -11.09 0.62
CA PHE A 99 17.46 -10.05 0.15
C PHE A 99 18.55 -10.67 -0.75
N ILE A 100 18.73 -10.07 -1.92
CA ILE A 100 19.79 -10.40 -2.88
C ILE A 100 20.59 -9.12 -3.10
N GLY A 101 21.90 -9.17 -2.87
CA GLY A 101 22.78 -8.02 -3.07
C GLY A 101 22.81 -7.58 -4.53
N LYS A 102 22.86 -6.27 -4.79
CA LYS A 102 22.89 -5.72 -6.16
C LYS A 102 24.20 -6.00 -6.91
N SER A 103 25.26 -6.36 -6.20
CA SER A 103 26.62 -6.40 -6.72
C SER A 103 27.22 -7.80 -6.64
N GLY A 104 27.19 -8.53 -7.75
CA GLY A 104 28.12 -9.63 -8.01
C GLY A 104 27.68 -11.04 -7.67
N CYS A 105 26.56 -11.30 -6.98
CA CYS A 105 26.06 -12.65 -6.75
C CYS A 105 24.52 -12.73 -6.61
N ASP A 106 23.97 -13.93 -6.76
CA ASP A 106 22.54 -14.26 -6.68
C ASP A 106 22.14 -14.96 -5.37
N HIS A 107 23.05 -15.07 -4.39
CA HIS A 107 22.76 -15.63 -3.07
C HIS A 107 21.67 -14.84 -2.36
N ILE A 108 20.69 -15.57 -1.81
CA ILE A 108 19.52 -15.03 -1.12
C ILE A 108 19.56 -15.40 0.37
N PHE A 109 19.30 -14.41 1.21
CA PHE A 109 19.22 -14.56 2.66
C PHE A 109 18.05 -13.72 3.18
N CYS A 110 17.49 -14.06 4.34
CA CYS A 110 16.45 -13.20 4.91
C CYS A 110 17.02 -11.84 5.34
N LYS A 111 16.18 -10.81 5.28
CA LYS A 111 16.53 -9.44 5.68
C LYS A 111 17.11 -9.36 7.09
N ASP A 112 16.60 -10.15 8.03
CA ASP A 112 17.07 -10.17 9.42
C ASP A 112 18.51 -10.65 9.53
N CYS A 113 18.85 -11.75 8.84
CA CYS A 113 20.22 -12.26 8.83
C CYS A 113 21.19 -11.31 8.11
N ILE A 114 20.75 -10.63 7.05
CA ILE A 114 21.55 -9.59 6.39
C ILE A 114 21.76 -8.40 7.32
N ALA A 115 20.72 -7.96 8.04
CA ALA A 115 20.83 -6.86 8.99
C ALA A 115 21.87 -7.15 10.08
N GLY A 116 21.77 -8.32 10.74
CA GLY A 116 22.73 -8.74 11.75
C GLY A 116 24.16 -8.89 11.21
N HIS A 117 24.33 -9.42 9.99
CA HIS A 117 25.64 -9.52 9.34
C HIS A 117 26.26 -8.15 9.06
N VAL A 118 25.46 -7.21 8.53
CA VAL A 118 25.91 -5.84 8.26
C VAL A 118 26.28 -5.13 9.56
N GLU A 119 25.45 -5.22 10.59
CA GLU A 119 25.73 -4.63 11.91
C GLU A 119 27.05 -5.14 12.50
N ALA A 120 27.25 -6.46 12.54
CA ALA A 120 28.48 -7.05 13.05
C ALA A 120 29.72 -6.59 12.26
N LYS A 121 29.64 -6.52 10.93
CA LYS A 121 30.78 -6.07 10.09
C LYS A 121 31.07 -4.58 10.24
N VAL A 122 30.04 -3.76 10.47
CA VAL A 122 30.20 -2.33 10.77
C VAL A 122 30.88 -2.13 12.12
N GLU A 123 30.49 -2.88 13.16
CA GLU A 123 31.13 -2.83 14.48
C GLU A 123 32.60 -3.28 14.45
N GLU A 124 32.90 -4.33 13.66
CA GLU A 124 34.27 -4.80 13.42
C GLU A 124 35.11 -3.86 12.54
N ASN A 125 34.51 -2.78 12.01
CA ASN A 125 35.12 -1.85 11.04
C ASN A 125 35.70 -2.57 9.81
N ASN A 126 35.01 -3.63 9.36
CA ASN A 126 35.47 -4.55 8.32
C ASN A 126 34.79 -4.23 6.98
N PHE A 127 35.42 -3.34 6.22
CA PHE A 127 34.94 -2.89 4.91
C PHE A 127 35.90 -3.32 3.79
N PRO A 128 35.39 -3.70 2.60
CA PRO A 128 33.98 -3.73 2.18
C PRO A 128 33.21 -4.93 2.76
N ILE A 129 31.91 -4.75 3.04
CA ILE A 129 31.05 -5.81 3.56
C ILE A 129 30.82 -6.83 2.43
N ARG A 130 31.29 -8.06 2.63
CA ARG A 130 31.16 -9.15 1.64
C ARG A 130 29.85 -9.91 1.85
N CYS A 131 29.42 -10.61 0.79
CA CYS A 131 28.34 -11.59 0.86
C CYS A 131 28.57 -12.57 2.04
N PRO A 132 27.53 -12.94 2.80
CA PRO A 132 27.66 -13.90 3.90
C PRO A 132 28.01 -15.32 3.43
N ASP A 133 27.77 -15.65 2.16
CA ASP A 133 28.11 -16.95 1.61
C ASP A 133 29.64 -17.18 1.61
N PRO A 134 30.15 -18.21 2.29
CA PRO A 134 31.58 -18.47 2.41
C PRO A 134 32.28 -18.78 1.08
N GLU A 135 31.56 -19.33 0.10
CA GLU A 135 32.10 -19.67 -1.21
C GLU A 135 32.02 -18.48 -2.18
N CYS A 136 31.27 -17.43 -1.82
CA CYS A 136 31.13 -16.21 -2.60
C CYS A 136 32.32 -15.26 -2.43
N GLN A 137 33.11 -15.13 -3.49
CA GLN A 137 34.27 -14.23 -3.51
C GLN A 137 33.99 -12.87 -4.18
N ILE A 138 32.84 -12.75 -4.84
CA ILE A 138 32.49 -11.65 -5.75
C ILE A 138 31.42 -10.72 -5.17
N GLY A 139 30.53 -11.23 -4.33
CA GLY A 139 29.39 -10.50 -3.80
C GLY A 139 29.80 -9.45 -2.77
N GLN A 140 29.33 -8.21 -2.95
CA GLN A 140 29.48 -7.12 -1.99
C GLN A 140 28.12 -6.56 -1.60
N LEU A 141 27.99 -6.22 -0.31
CA LEU A 141 26.81 -5.59 0.26
C LEU A 141 27.09 -4.10 0.45
N ASP A 142 26.29 -3.26 -0.18
CA ASP A 142 26.30 -1.83 0.09
C ASP A 142 25.41 -1.55 1.33
N PRO A 143 25.92 -0.87 2.37
CA PRO A 143 25.10 -0.43 3.49
C PRO A 143 23.86 0.38 3.10
N ASP A 144 23.90 1.13 1.98
CA ASP A 144 22.73 1.86 1.48
C ASP A 144 21.64 0.92 0.95
N ASP A 145 21.98 -0.26 0.43
CA ASP A 145 21.00 -1.27 -0.01
C ASP A 145 20.27 -1.92 1.18
N CYS A 146 20.90 -1.92 2.36
CA CYS A 146 20.34 -2.50 3.59
C CYS A 146 19.57 -1.48 4.44
N ARG A 147 19.54 -0.21 4.01
CA ARG A 147 18.95 0.92 4.74
C ARG A 147 17.44 0.80 4.99
N GLY A 148 16.74 -0.02 4.20
CA GLY A 148 15.30 -0.21 4.30
C GLY A 148 14.83 -1.12 5.44
N PHE A 149 15.72 -1.96 5.99
CA PHE A 149 15.35 -2.99 6.98
C PHE A 149 16.35 -3.14 8.14
N ILE A 150 17.48 -2.43 8.14
CA ILE A 150 18.33 -2.32 9.35
C ILE A 150 17.70 -1.29 10.31
N PRO A 151 17.28 -1.70 11.52
CA PRO A 151 16.70 -0.78 12.49
C PRO A 151 17.77 0.22 12.96
N ARG A 152 17.53 1.52 12.73
CA ARG A 152 18.46 2.55 13.20
C ARG A 152 18.21 2.83 14.67
N PRO A 153 19.24 2.75 15.54
CA PRO A 153 19.08 3.22 16.91
C PRO A 153 18.78 4.72 16.90
N PHE A 154 17.84 5.14 17.74
CA PHE A 154 17.46 6.54 17.91
C PHE A 154 17.43 6.90 19.39
N TYR A 155 17.59 8.18 19.69
CA TYR A 155 17.53 8.65 21.07
C TYR A 155 16.11 8.99 21.46
N CYS A 156 15.76 8.68 22.70
CA CYS A 156 14.54 9.13 23.35
C CYS A 156 14.39 10.65 23.17
N PRO A 157 13.27 11.15 22.63
CA PRO A 157 13.10 12.57 22.31
C PRO A 157 12.95 13.46 23.55
N PHE A 158 12.75 12.86 24.72
CA PHE A 158 12.64 13.58 25.98
C PHE A 158 14.03 13.95 26.52
N SER A 159 14.28 15.25 26.66
CA SER A 159 15.59 15.82 27.00
C SER A 159 16.14 15.38 28.37
N ASP A 160 15.26 15.02 29.29
CA ASP A 160 15.56 14.48 30.63
C ASP A 160 15.89 12.98 30.62
N CYS A 161 15.69 12.28 29.50
CA CYS A 161 15.99 10.85 29.35
C CYS A 161 17.11 10.59 28.34
N SER A 162 16.92 10.97 27.07
CA SER A 162 17.90 10.75 25.98
C SER A 162 18.46 9.31 25.87
N ALA A 163 17.76 8.29 26.38
CA ALA A 163 18.18 6.90 26.29
C ALA A 163 18.23 6.42 24.83
N LEU A 164 19.17 5.53 24.50
CA LEU A 164 19.26 4.91 23.19
C LEU A 164 18.18 3.83 23.05
N LEU A 165 17.39 3.91 21.98
CA LEU A 165 16.30 2.98 21.65
C LEU A 165 16.64 2.27 20.34
N THR A 166 16.50 0.95 20.32
CA THR A 166 16.54 0.12 19.12
C THR A 166 15.11 -0.15 18.68
N ASN A 167 14.83 0.00 17.39
CA ASN A 167 13.52 -0.30 16.83
C ASN A 167 13.43 -1.82 16.68
N GLU A 168 13.04 -2.53 17.72
CA GLU A 168 12.75 -3.96 17.61
C GLU A 168 11.49 -4.10 16.75
N GLY A 169 11.68 -4.57 15.51
CA GLY A 169 10.65 -4.95 14.55
C GLY A 169 9.53 -5.77 15.21
N ASP A 170 8.28 -5.30 15.24
CA ASP A 170 7.17 -6.21 15.46
C ASP A 170 7.15 -7.21 14.29
N GLU A 171 6.92 -8.49 14.59
CA GLU A 171 7.00 -9.65 13.68
C GLU A 171 6.08 -9.57 12.43
N GLU A 172 5.30 -8.50 12.26
CA GLU A 172 4.28 -8.33 11.21
C GLU A 172 4.63 -7.30 10.13
N GLY A 173 5.89 -6.86 10.01
CA GLY A 173 6.37 -6.15 8.80
C GLY A 173 5.76 -4.75 8.56
N GLY A 174 5.05 -4.18 9.53
CA GLY A 174 4.61 -2.80 9.52
C GLY A 174 5.71 -1.83 9.97
N PRO A 175 5.75 -0.57 9.48
CA PRO A 175 6.65 0.43 10.03
C PRO A 175 6.26 0.71 11.49
N LEU A 176 7.10 0.28 12.44
CA LEU A 176 7.00 0.70 13.84
C LEU A 176 7.00 2.22 13.91
N THR A 177 5.82 2.78 14.13
CA THR A 177 5.68 4.21 14.38
C THR A 177 5.60 4.45 15.88
N GLU A 178 4.82 3.67 16.63
CA GLU A 178 4.73 3.77 18.08
C GLU A 178 5.81 2.95 18.78
N SER A 179 6.55 3.56 19.71
CA SER A 179 7.57 2.88 20.49
C SER A 179 7.58 3.41 21.93
N GLN A 180 7.70 2.53 22.92
CA GLN A 180 7.79 2.92 24.32
C GLN A 180 9.25 2.91 24.78
N CYS A 181 9.70 4.01 25.40
CA CYS A 181 11.03 4.06 25.98
C CYS A 181 11.10 3.24 27.28
N LEU A 182 11.93 2.21 27.32
CA LEU A 182 12.09 1.37 28.52
C LEU A 182 12.77 2.09 29.70
N HIS A 183 13.37 3.26 29.47
CA HIS A 183 14.05 4.03 30.52
C HIS A 183 13.14 5.04 31.23
N CYS A 184 12.17 5.61 30.52
CA CYS A 184 11.28 6.64 31.07
C CYS A 184 9.80 6.36 30.85
N GLU A 185 9.47 5.19 30.30
CA GLU A 185 8.13 4.66 30.06
C GLU A 185 7.23 5.52 29.16
N ARG A 186 7.79 6.58 28.55
CA ARG A 186 7.06 7.49 27.66
C ARG A 186 7.10 6.98 26.22
N THR A 187 5.98 7.17 25.53
CA THR A 187 5.81 6.79 24.12
C THR A 187 6.39 7.84 23.19
N CYS A 188 7.06 7.37 22.14
CA CYS A 188 7.63 8.20 21.09
C CYS A 188 7.39 7.61 19.71
N CYS A 189 7.41 8.49 18.71
CA CYS A 189 7.37 8.04 17.33
C CYS A 189 8.77 7.62 16.87
N ALA A 190 9.00 6.35 16.54
CA ALA A 190 10.33 5.88 16.10
C ALA A 190 10.73 6.44 14.73
N GLN A 191 9.73 6.69 13.86
CA GLN A 191 9.95 7.27 12.53
C GLN A 191 10.22 8.78 12.59
N CYS A 192 9.43 9.53 13.35
CA CYS A 192 9.55 10.99 13.46
C CYS A 192 10.55 11.45 14.54
N ARG A 193 10.88 10.57 15.50
CA ARG A 193 11.78 10.84 16.65
C ARG A 193 11.31 12.00 17.52
N VAL A 194 10.02 12.01 17.82
CA VAL A 194 9.32 13.03 18.61
C VAL A 194 8.43 12.35 19.65
N PRO A 195 7.94 13.10 20.66
CA PRO A 195 6.86 12.60 21.50
C PRO A 195 5.70 12.09 20.64
N TRP A 196 5.06 11.02 21.08
CA TRP A 196 4.00 10.37 20.31
C TRP A 196 2.90 11.35 19.89
N HIS A 197 2.54 11.32 18.60
CA HIS A 197 1.53 12.19 18.00
C HIS A 197 0.25 11.41 17.71
N ALA A 198 -0.44 10.99 18.77
CA ALA A 198 -1.68 10.22 18.69
C ALA A 198 -2.74 10.94 17.83
N GLY A 199 -3.35 10.21 16.90
CA GLY A 199 -4.39 10.74 16.02
C GLY A 199 -3.87 11.51 14.79
N LEU A 200 -2.54 11.61 14.61
CA LEU A 200 -1.92 12.15 13.40
C LEU A 200 -0.98 11.11 12.80
N THR A 201 -1.05 10.95 11.48
CA THR A 201 0.00 10.24 10.74
C THR A 201 1.32 11.03 10.80
N CYS A 202 2.45 10.35 10.61
CA CYS A 202 3.76 10.99 10.52
C CYS A 202 3.82 12.09 9.44
N GLU A 203 2.99 11.99 8.40
CA GLU A 203 2.91 13.01 7.35
C GLU A 203 2.11 14.25 7.79
N GLU A 204 0.96 14.04 8.41
CA GLU A 204 0.13 15.14 8.95
C GLU A 204 0.85 15.89 10.06
N TYR A 205 1.52 15.18 10.97
CA TYR A 205 2.33 15.78 12.02
C TYR A 205 3.45 16.67 11.43
N ARG A 206 4.15 16.19 10.40
CA ARG A 206 5.21 16.98 9.73
C ARG A 206 4.66 18.25 9.09
N LYS A 207 3.48 18.20 8.46
CA LYS A 207 2.82 19.37 7.86
C LYS A 207 2.36 20.36 8.93
N ALA A 208 1.75 19.90 10.01
CA ALA A 208 1.31 20.75 11.12
C ALA A 208 2.48 21.49 11.80
N VAL A 209 3.61 20.80 11.99
CA VAL A 209 4.82 21.42 12.55
C VAL A 209 5.50 22.38 11.57
N ALA A 210 5.40 22.16 10.26
CA ALA A 210 5.95 23.05 9.24
C ALA A 210 5.19 24.39 9.21
N ASP A 211 3.86 24.36 9.27
CA ASP A 211 2.99 25.54 9.19
C ASP A 211 3.18 26.51 10.37
N GLU A 212 3.48 26.02 11.58
CA GLU A 212 3.68 26.87 12.76
C GLU A 212 5.11 27.45 12.92
N ARG A 213 6.11 26.91 12.19
CA ARG A 213 7.53 27.05 12.58
C ARG A 213 8.45 27.67 11.52
N GLU A 214 8.06 27.71 10.25
CA GLU A 214 9.00 27.98 9.15
C GLU A 214 9.61 29.39 9.15
N GLU A 215 8.88 30.45 9.47
CA GLU A 215 9.47 31.81 9.36
C GLU A 215 10.36 32.19 10.55
N ASN A 216 10.05 31.72 11.77
CA ASN A 216 10.69 32.25 12.98
C ASN A 216 11.80 31.34 13.55
N ALA A 217 11.67 30.01 13.43
CA ALA A 217 12.67 29.10 14.01
C ALA A 217 13.86 28.85 13.07
N VAL A 218 13.62 28.75 11.75
CA VAL A 218 14.70 28.56 10.76
C VAL A 218 15.55 29.83 10.67
N ALA A 219 14.91 31.01 10.65
CA ALA A 219 15.62 32.29 10.68
C ALA A 219 16.47 32.43 11.95
N LYS A 220 15.90 32.11 13.12
CA LYS A 220 16.61 32.18 14.40
C LYS A 220 17.73 31.13 14.54
N LEU A 221 17.54 29.93 13.98
CA LEU A 221 18.59 28.91 13.91
C LEU A 221 19.73 29.34 12.98
N MET A 222 19.41 29.92 11.82
CA MET A 222 20.43 30.47 10.90
C MET A 222 21.17 31.66 11.52
N GLU A 223 20.47 32.54 12.25
CA GLU A 223 21.09 33.66 12.98
C GLU A 223 22.05 33.16 14.07
N LEU A 224 21.64 32.15 14.84
CA LEU A 224 22.48 31.52 15.86
C LEU A 224 23.69 30.84 15.22
N ALA A 225 23.49 30.08 14.14
CA ALA A 225 24.56 29.42 13.40
C ALA A 225 25.59 30.43 12.87
N LEU A 226 25.14 31.58 12.38
CA LEU A 226 26.02 32.66 11.92
C LEU A 226 26.86 33.23 13.07
N ARG A 227 26.22 33.52 14.21
CA ARG A 227 26.89 34.05 15.42
C ARG A 227 27.89 33.05 16.01
N SER A 228 27.54 31.77 16.04
CA SER A 228 28.36 30.68 16.58
C SER A 228 29.34 30.10 15.56
N ARG A 229 29.37 30.62 14.31
CA ARG A 229 30.22 30.12 13.21
C ARG A 229 30.08 28.62 12.98
N TRP A 230 28.84 28.12 13.02
CA TRP A 230 28.52 26.75 12.68
C TRP A 230 28.71 26.52 11.18
N GLN A 231 29.26 25.37 10.82
CA GLN A 231 29.53 25.02 9.43
C GLN A 231 28.52 24.01 8.92
N LYS A 232 28.06 24.15 7.68
CA LYS A 232 27.23 23.14 7.03
C LYS A 232 28.10 22.02 6.46
N CYS A 233 27.70 20.77 6.69
CA CYS A 233 28.28 19.66 5.97
C CYS A 233 28.01 19.84 4.47
N PRO A 234 29.02 19.78 3.59
CA PRO A 234 28.84 19.94 2.14
C PRO A 234 28.06 18.78 1.50
N MET A 235 28.03 17.61 2.16
CA MET A 235 27.34 16.43 1.63
C MET A 235 25.87 16.36 2.07
N CYS A 236 25.58 16.57 3.37
CA CYS A 236 24.21 16.41 3.89
C CYS A 236 23.53 17.70 4.35
N GLY A 237 24.22 18.85 4.33
CA GLY A 237 23.66 20.16 4.69
C GLY A 237 23.41 20.40 6.19
N MET A 238 23.60 19.40 7.06
CA MET A 238 23.45 19.57 8.51
C MET A 238 24.43 20.61 9.06
N LEU A 239 23.95 21.45 9.98
CA LEU A 239 24.78 22.39 10.74
C LEU A 239 25.61 21.61 11.77
N VAL A 240 26.91 21.87 11.76
CA VAL A 240 27.88 21.27 12.66
C VAL A 240 28.45 22.39 13.53
N GLU A 241 28.39 22.18 14.84
CA GLU A 241 29.06 23.00 15.84
C GLU A 241 30.45 22.42 16.12
N ARG A 242 31.45 23.30 16.26
CA ARG A 242 32.80 22.92 16.70
C ARG A 242 33.11 23.59 18.03
N ILE A 243 33.36 22.78 19.06
CA ILE A 243 33.63 23.25 20.43
C ILE A 243 35.10 23.68 20.56
N ASP A 244 36.06 22.82 20.21
CA ASP A 244 37.48 23.15 20.08
C ASP A 244 38.22 22.19 19.10
N GLY A 245 39.54 22.30 19.01
CA GLY A 245 40.38 21.27 18.39
C GLY A 245 40.54 21.37 16.87
N CYS A 246 40.69 20.21 16.23
CA CYS A 246 41.05 20.08 14.82
C CYS A 246 39.97 20.70 13.89
N LEU A 247 40.40 21.17 12.71
CA LEU A 247 39.49 21.63 11.66
C LEU A 247 38.94 20.47 10.82
N PHE A 248 39.48 19.27 11.01
CA PHE A 248 38.97 18.04 10.45
C PHE A 248 37.70 17.63 11.19
N ILE A 249 36.58 17.61 10.48
CA ILE A 249 35.29 17.24 11.03
C ILE A 249 34.74 16.08 10.25
N ARG A 250 34.45 14.99 10.97
CA ARG A 250 33.66 13.87 10.45
C ARG A 250 32.20 14.11 10.79
N CYS A 251 31.38 14.36 9.77
CA CYS A 251 29.94 14.53 9.97
C CYS A 251 29.29 13.20 10.42
N ARG A 252 28.09 13.28 11.00
CA ARG A 252 27.23 12.11 11.26
C ARG A 252 26.84 11.32 10.00
N CYS A 253 26.97 11.92 8.82
CA CYS A 253 26.83 11.24 7.52
C CYS A 253 28.15 10.61 7.02
N ASN A 254 29.15 10.49 7.89
CA ASN A 254 30.51 10.01 7.61
C ASN A 254 31.35 10.84 6.63
N HIS A 255 30.78 11.88 6.00
CA HIS A 255 31.56 12.79 5.18
C HIS A 255 32.55 13.60 6.03
N CYS A 256 33.82 13.54 5.63
CA CYS A 256 34.91 14.27 6.28
C CYS A 256 35.21 15.56 5.52
N PHE A 257 35.18 16.69 6.20
CA PHE A 257 35.37 18.00 5.57
C PHE A 257 36.11 18.97 6.50
N CYS A 258 36.70 20.01 5.90
CA CYS A 258 37.33 21.09 6.65
C CYS A 258 36.26 22.03 7.18
N TYR A 259 36.20 22.22 8.49
CA TYR A 259 35.22 23.10 9.12
C TYR A 259 35.30 24.56 8.63
N ARG A 260 36.48 25.02 8.21
CA ARG A 260 36.67 26.42 7.80
C ARG A 260 36.27 26.69 6.35
N CYS A 261 36.58 25.79 5.42
CA CYS A 261 36.29 25.99 3.99
C CYS A 261 35.13 25.14 3.47
N ALA A 262 34.59 24.23 4.28
CA ALA A 262 33.56 23.26 3.89
C ALA A 262 33.97 22.33 2.73
N SER A 263 35.24 22.30 2.35
CA SER A 263 35.73 21.39 1.31
C SER A 263 35.93 20.00 1.89
N THR A 264 35.71 19.00 1.03
CA THR A 264 36.01 17.59 1.33
C THR A 264 37.48 17.43 1.68
N MET A 265 37.73 16.67 2.75
CA MET A 265 39.09 16.34 3.19
C MET A 265 39.47 15.00 2.57
N ASP A 266 40.32 15.05 1.54
CA ASP A 266 41.08 13.92 1.02
C ASP A 266 42.58 14.10 1.33
N GLU A 267 43.42 13.11 0.98
CA GLU A 267 44.88 13.13 1.21
C GLU A 267 45.59 14.31 0.52
N THR A 268 44.92 15.02 -0.38
CA THR A 268 45.45 16.16 -1.14
C THR A 268 44.93 17.51 -0.66
N HIS A 269 44.07 17.53 0.36
CA HIS A 269 43.42 18.77 0.78
C HIS A 269 44.41 19.73 1.45
N PHE A 270 44.75 20.80 0.73
CA PHE A 270 45.37 22.00 1.28
C PHE A 270 44.36 23.13 1.41
N CYS A 271 44.05 23.48 2.64
CA CYS A 271 43.10 24.55 2.93
C CYS A 271 43.76 25.92 2.72
N GLN A 272 43.52 26.56 1.57
CA GLN A 272 44.02 27.91 1.24
C GLN A 272 43.65 28.96 2.32
N LYS A 273 42.54 28.78 3.04
CA LYS A 273 42.05 29.68 4.11
C LYS A 273 42.67 29.42 5.49
N CYS A 274 43.30 28.28 5.71
CA CYS A 274 43.92 27.91 6.98
C CYS A 274 45.39 27.50 6.87
N ARG A 275 45.92 27.38 5.65
CA ARG A 275 47.30 26.98 5.33
C ARG A 275 47.73 25.66 5.98
N HIS A 276 46.79 24.75 6.21
CA HIS A 276 47.05 23.41 6.72
C HIS A 276 46.76 22.35 5.65
N THR A 277 47.66 21.38 5.54
CA THR A 277 47.47 20.10 4.86
C THR A 277 46.84 19.09 5.81
N TRP A 278 46.18 18.08 5.26
CA TRP A 278 45.79 16.90 6.02
C TRP A 278 47.04 16.23 6.60
N ASP A 279 47.11 16.08 7.93
CA ASP A 279 48.14 15.32 8.63
C ASP A 279 47.47 14.16 9.37
N ARG A 280 47.98 12.94 9.17
CA ARG A 280 47.42 11.71 9.74
C ARG A 280 47.84 11.48 11.20
N GLU A 281 48.69 12.34 11.75
CA GLU A 281 49.42 12.15 13.01
C GLU A 281 49.16 13.21 14.11
N ASN A 282 48.09 14.02 14.02
CA ASN A 282 47.61 14.84 15.15
C ASN A 282 46.10 15.10 15.10
#